data_AF-A0A6J8AN54-F1
#
_entry.id   AF-A0A6J8AN54-F1
#
_cell.length_a   1.000
_cell.length_b   1.000
_cell.length_c   1.000
_cell.angle_alpha   90.00
_cell.angle_beta   90.00
_cell.angle_gamma   90.00
#
_symmetry.space_group_name_H-M   'P 1'
#
loop_
_entity.id
_entity.type
_entity.pdbx_description
1 polymer ?
#
loop_
_entity_poly.entity_id
_entity_poly.type
_entity_poly.pdbx_seq_one_letter_code
_entity_poly.pdbx_strand_id
1 'polypeptide(L)'
;MNVMCSFPPDSLYGYMPLNKQVLNITILNSIYSFMKDGHYRPPNCTAVQKVAIVVPYRDRHKQLQVFLNNVIPRIQQQQLEFTIYVIEQKSGLPFNRGILANIGFKEAMSDIEFDCIVFHDVDVLPEDDRNFYVCSDNPIQMSVKVEQFGYRLLYEELTGGIITFSKEQFEEINGFSNQFFGWGGEDDDLYRRIKFHKYELLRPFEDFGNCGSVSHMLAEKSSDRKKFLKFAYAVWKNDGLSNLRYTLLSKEKKHLYRWIYVSI
;
A
#
# COMPACT_ATOMS: atom_id res chain seq x y z
N MET A 1 0.67 -12.11 30.88
CA MET A 1 0.67 -13.23 29.92
C MET A 1 0.45 -12.62 28.54
N ASN A 2 1.46 -12.61 27.68
CA ASN A 2 1.33 -12.10 26.30
C ASN A 2 0.70 -13.19 25.44
N VAL A 3 -0.64 -13.23 25.41
CA VAL A 3 -1.38 -14.13 24.51
C VAL A 3 -1.25 -13.59 23.09
N MET A 4 -0.75 -14.41 22.17
CA MET A 4 -0.71 -14.08 20.74
C MET A 4 -2.12 -14.11 20.16
N CYS A 5 -2.42 -13.21 19.22
CA CYS A 5 -3.68 -13.25 18.48
C CYS A 5 -3.77 -14.55 17.67
N SER A 6 -4.97 -15.14 17.58
CA SER A 6 -5.23 -16.24 16.66
C SER A 6 -5.00 -15.78 15.22
N PHE A 7 -4.34 -16.58 14.41
CA PHE A 7 -4.16 -16.28 12.99
C PHE A 7 -4.37 -17.55 12.14
N PRO A 8 -5.35 -17.56 11.21
CA PRO A 8 -6.33 -16.49 10.95
C PRO A 8 -7.28 -16.25 12.15
N PRO A 9 -7.82 -15.03 12.34
CA PRO A 9 -8.81 -14.78 13.38
C PRO A 9 -10.13 -15.52 13.14
N ASP A 10 -10.75 -16.04 14.20
CA ASP A 10 -12.07 -16.69 14.12
C ASP A 10 -13.22 -15.70 13.83
N SER A 11 -12.96 -14.39 13.97
CA SER A 11 -13.97 -13.31 13.84
C SER A 11 -14.10 -12.72 12.45
N LEU A 12 -13.40 -13.27 11.45
CA LEU A 12 -13.48 -12.80 10.05
C LEU A 12 -14.90 -12.96 9.49
N TYR A 13 -15.39 -11.93 8.79
CA TYR A 13 -16.70 -11.95 8.15
C TYR A 13 -16.68 -12.59 6.76
N GLY A 14 -15.52 -12.59 6.10
CA GLY A 14 -15.39 -12.91 4.68
C GLY A 14 -15.77 -11.71 3.81
N TYR A 15 -16.70 -11.91 2.89
CA TYR A 15 -17.12 -10.84 1.97
C TYR A 15 -17.78 -9.69 2.74
N MET A 16 -17.23 -8.49 2.54
CA MET A 16 -17.71 -7.24 3.11
C MET A 16 -18.08 -6.29 1.95
N PRO A 17 -19.37 -5.93 1.80
CA PRO A 17 -19.79 -4.95 0.80
C PRO A 17 -19.05 -3.62 0.95
N LEU A 18 -18.72 -2.98 -0.17
CA LEU A 18 -18.04 -1.69 -0.17
C LEU A 18 -19.00 -0.54 0.08
N ASN A 19 -18.64 0.35 1.00
CA ASN A 19 -19.31 1.63 1.17
C ASN A 19 -18.50 2.74 0.52
N LYS A 20 -18.86 3.10 -0.72
CA LYS A 20 -18.20 4.16 -1.50
C LYS A 20 -18.71 5.58 -1.19
N GLN A 21 -19.53 5.74 -0.15
CA GLN A 21 -19.96 7.07 0.29
C GLN A 21 -18.80 7.85 0.91
N VAL A 22 -18.71 9.13 0.57
CA VAL A 22 -17.70 10.03 1.12
C VAL A 22 -18.18 10.52 2.48
N LEU A 23 -17.58 9.99 3.55
CA LEU A 23 -17.86 10.43 4.92
C LEU A 23 -16.88 11.53 5.35
N ASN A 24 -17.38 12.50 6.11
CA ASN A 24 -16.54 13.56 6.67
C ASN A 24 -15.49 12.96 7.62
N ILE A 25 -14.28 13.54 7.65
CA ILE A 25 -13.19 13.05 8.49
C ILE A 25 -13.55 13.05 9.98
N THR A 26 -14.35 14.01 10.47
CA THR A 26 -14.80 14.04 11.86
C THR A 26 -15.72 12.87 12.19
N ILE A 27 -16.57 12.45 11.23
CA ILE A 27 -17.43 11.27 11.39
C ILE A 27 -16.57 10.00 11.42
N LEU A 28 -15.61 9.88 10.49
CA LEU A 28 -14.68 8.76 10.47
C LEU A 28 -13.87 8.66 11.77
N ASN A 29 -13.41 9.78 12.32
CA ASN A 29 -12.72 9.80 13.60
C ASN A 29 -13.59 9.26 14.74
N SER A 30 -14.88 9.58 14.75
CA SER A 30 -15.82 9.06 15.75
C SER A 30 -16.08 7.56 15.57
N ILE A 31 -16.29 7.09 14.33
CA ILE A 31 -16.49 5.66 14.02
C ILE A 31 -15.26 4.84 14.43
N TYR A 32 -14.08 5.30 14.05
CA TYR A 32 -12.80 4.65 14.32
C TYR A 32 -12.07 5.33 15.49
N SER A 33 -12.80 5.60 16.57
CA SER A 33 -12.28 6.25 17.78
C SER A 33 -11.22 5.43 18.53
N PHE A 34 -11.14 4.12 18.22
CA PHE A 34 -10.11 3.22 18.73
C PHE A 34 -8.73 3.39 18.06
N MET A 35 -8.68 4.06 16.90
CA MET A 35 -7.42 4.48 16.28
C MET A 35 -6.83 5.65 17.06
N LYS A 36 -5.51 5.79 17.06
CA LYS A 36 -4.85 7.01 17.54
C LYS A 36 -3.55 7.23 16.78
N ASP A 37 -3.28 8.47 16.39
CA ASP A 37 -2.05 8.84 15.68
C ASP A 37 -1.79 7.99 14.41
N GLY A 38 -2.87 7.54 13.77
CA GLY A 38 -2.86 6.66 12.60
C GLY A 38 -2.52 5.21 12.87
N HIS A 39 -2.50 4.80 14.14
CA HIS A 39 -2.07 3.50 14.60
C HIS A 39 -3.20 2.74 15.32
N TYR A 40 -3.19 1.41 15.17
CA TYR A 40 -4.04 0.48 15.88
C TYR A 40 -3.23 -0.69 16.40
N ARG A 41 -3.61 -1.16 17.59
CA ARG A 41 -3.12 -2.41 18.18
C ARG A 41 -4.31 -3.19 18.76
N PRO A 42 -4.37 -4.52 18.57
CA PRO A 42 -5.39 -5.35 19.21
C PRO A 42 -5.35 -5.22 20.74
N PRO A 43 -6.49 -4.96 21.42
CA PRO A 43 -6.49 -4.67 22.85
C PRO A 43 -6.25 -5.90 23.74
N ASN A 44 -6.57 -7.10 23.24
CA ASN A 44 -6.67 -8.33 24.04
C ASN A 44 -5.59 -9.38 23.71
N CYS A 45 -4.72 -9.11 22.74
CA CYS A 45 -3.69 -10.03 22.28
C CYS A 45 -2.54 -9.29 21.62
N THR A 46 -1.42 -9.98 21.38
CA THR A 46 -0.29 -9.47 20.62
C THR A 46 -0.42 -9.88 19.16
N ALA A 47 -0.43 -8.92 18.24
CA ALA A 47 -0.56 -9.17 16.81
C ALA A 47 0.58 -10.07 16.29
N VAL A 48 0.28 -10.91 15.31
CA VAL A 48 1.29 -11.79 14.67
C VAL A 48 2.27 -11.02 13.79
N GLN A 49 1.86 -9.86 13.27
CA GLN A 49 2.72 -8.94 12.52
C GLN A 49 2.31 -7.49 12.79
N LYS A 50 3.32 -6.61 12.76
CA LYS A 50 3.17 -5.16 12.69
C LYS A 50 3.28 -4.68 11.25
N VAL A 51 2.29 -3.92 10.79
CA VAL A 51 2.13 -3.59 9.37
C VAL A 51 2.18 -2.08 9.14
N ALA A 52 3.07 -1.64 8.26
CA ALA A 52 3.08 -0.30 7.71
C ALA A 52 2.28 -0.26 6.40
N ILE A 53 1.17 0.49 6.37
CA ILE A 53 0.37 0.66 5.15
C ILE A 53 0.75 1.99 4.52
N VAL A 54 1.49 1.94 3.42
CA VAL A 54 2.00 3.10 2.70
C VAL A 54 1.08 3.44 1.53
N VAL A 55 0.53 4.64 1.56
CA VAL A 55 -0.42 5.15 0.56
C VAL A 55 0.20 6.34 -0.17
N PRO A 56 0.78 6.14 -1.38
CA PRO A 56 1.17 7.23 -2.27
C PRO A 56 -0.03 8.12 -2.61
N TYR A 57 0.09 9.44 -2.43
CA TYR A 57 -1.07 10.33 -2.44
C TYR A 57 -0.77 11.72 -3.04
N ARG A 58 -1.77 12.29 -3.71
CA ARG A 58 -1.84 13.73 -4.06
C ARG A 58 -3.27 14.09 -4.48
N ASP A 59 -3.87 15.09 -3.84
CA ASP A 59 -5.17 15.67 -4.25
C ASP A 59 -6.34 14.65 -4.39
N ARG A 60 -6.36 13.59 -3.56
CA ARG A 60 -7.36 12.49 -3.61
C ARG A 60 -8.25 12.43 -2.37
N HIS A 61 -8.67 13.58 -1.84
CA HIS A 61 -9.32 13.69 -0.52
C HIS A 61 -10.57 12.81 -0.37
N LYS A 62 -11.42 12.77 -1.41
CA LYS A 62 -12.64 11.95 -1.42
C LYS A 62 -12.31 10.45 -1.43
N GLN A 63 -11.33 10.05 -2.23
CA GLN A 63 -10.86 8.67 -2.30
C GLN A 63 -10.25 8.26 -0.96
N LEU A 64 -9.46 9.12 -0.30
CA LEU A 64 -8.89 8.83 1.02
C LEU A 64 -9.98 8.59 2.08
N GLN A 65 -11.06 9.38 2.07
CA GLN A 65 -12.18 9.16 2.99
C GLN A 65 -12.88 7.82 2.74
N VAL A 66 -13.07 7.44 1.48
CA VAL A 66 -13.63 6.14 1.10
C VAL A 66 -12.68 5.00 1.47
N PHE A 67 -11.38 5.16 1.22
CA PHE A 67 -10.33 4.22 1.61
C PHE A 67 -10.34 3.95 3.10
N LEU A 68 -10.28 5.00 3.94
CA LEU A 68 -10.28 4.84 5.40
C LEU A 68 -11.55 4.11 5.87
N ASN A 69 -12.70 4.44 5.28
CA ASN A 69 -13.97 3.84 5.65
C ASN A 69 -14.09 2.35 5.28
N ASN A 70 -13.32 1.86 4.31
CA ASN A 70 -13.37 0.46 3.90
C ASN A 70 -12.17 -0.34 4.43
N VAL A 71 -10.98 0.24 4.48
CA VAL A 71 -9.76 -0.49 4.80
C VAL A 71 -9.58 -0.68 6.30
N ILE A 72 -9.85 0.33 7.13
CA ILE A 72 -9.73 0.23 8.60
C ILE A 72 -10.53 -0.94 9.18
N PRO A 73 -11.85 -1.09 8.91
CA PRO A 73 -12.61 -2.17 9.52
C PRO A 73 -12.13 -3.55 9.06
N ARG A 74 -11.64 -3.71 7.81
CA ARG A 74 -11.13 -4.99 7.29
C ARG A 74 -9.84 -5.40 8.01
N ILE A 75 -8.87 -4.51 8.09
CA ILE A 75 -7.57 -4.82 8.71
C ILE A 75 -7.70 -4.97 10.24
N GLN A 76 -8.63 -4.24 10.87
CA GLN A 76 -8.96 -4.44 12.27
C GLN A 76 -9.43 -5.87 12.55
N GLN A 77 -10.28 -6.45 11.69
CA GLN A 77 -10.75 -7.83 11.85
C GLN A 77 -9.64 -8.87 11.71
N GLN A 78 -8.56 -8.52 11.02
CA GLN A 78 -7.38 -9.38 10.86
C GLN A 78 -6.50 -9.44 12.12
N GLN A 79 -6.85 -8.69 13.18
CA GLN A 79 -6.11 -8.64 14.46
C GLN A 79 -4.62 -8.29 14.28
N LEU A 80 -4.32 -7.44 13.30
CA LEU A 80 -2.98 -6.92 13.06
C LEU A 80 -2.73 -5.65 13.87
N GLU A 81 -1.46 -5.39 14.21
CA GLU A 81 -1.03 -4.08 14.67
C GLU A 81 -0.60 -3.30 13.42
N PHE A 82 -1.16 -2.12 13.18
CA PHE A 82 -0.87 -1.41 11.92
C PHE A 82 -0.81 0.11 12.08
N THR A 83 -0.12 0.74 11.14
CA THR A 83 -0.10 2.20 10.99
C THR A 83 -0.32 2.57 9.52
N ILE A 84 -1.21 3.52 9.26
CA ILE A 84 -1.47 4.05 7.92
C ILE A 84 -0.59 5.29 7.71
N TYR A 85 0.22 5.29 6.65
CA TYR A 85 1.05 6.41 6.21
C TYR A 85 0.56 6.94 4.87
N VAL A 86 0.08 8.18 4.86
CA VAL A 86 -0.31 8.90 3.63
C VAL A 86 0.86 9.78 3.21
N ILE A 87 1.51 9.43 2.09
CA ILE A 87 2.69 10.10 1.57
C ILE A 87 2.26 11.06 0.47
N GLU A 88 2.11 12.33 0.82
CA GLU A 88 1.61 13.37 -0.08
C GLU A 88 2.72 14.06 -0.86
N GLN A 89 2.63 14.01 -2.19
CA GLN A 89 3.55 14.71 -3.08
C GLN A 89 3.14 16.17 -3.27
N LYS A 90 4.08 17.09 -3.04
CA LYS A 90 3.94 18.49 -3.44
C LYS A 90 3.67 18.62 -4.94
N SER A 91 2.81 19.57 -5.30
CA SER A 91 2.50 19.90 -6.70
C SER A 91 3.74 20.48 -7.44
N GLY A 92 3.76 20.31 -8.77
CA GLY A 92 4.80 20.86 -9.65
C GLY A 92 5.38 19.85 -10.63
N LEU A 93 5.66 18.63 -10.16
CA LEU A 93 6.08 17.51 -11.03
C LEU A 93 4.90 16.55 -11.28
N PRO A 94 4.94 15.73 -12.35
CA PRO A 94 4.02 14.60 -12.49
C PRO A 94 4.05 13.70 -11.25
N PHE A 95 2.95 13.01 -10.99
CA PHE A 95 2.87 12.10 -9.84
C PHE A 95 3.88 10.96 -10.01
N ASN A 96 4.62 10.61 -8.96
CA ASN A 96 5.59 9.51 -8.99
C ASN A 96 5.31 8.54 -7.84
N ARG A 97 4.54 7.49 -8.15
CA ARG A 97 4.12 6.47 -7.19
C ARG A 97 5.31 5.75 -6.55
N GLY A 98 6.32 5.41 -7.35
CA GLY A 98 7.52 4.68 -6.90
C GLY A 98 8.35 5.46 -5.88
N ILE A 99 8.63 6.74 -6.13
CA ILE A 99 9.33 7.60 -5.17
C ILE A 99 8.54 7.70 -3.86
N LEU A 100 7.24 7.93 -3.91
CA LEU A 100 6.41 8.08 -2.70
C LEU A 100 6.33 6.77 -1.90
N ALA A 101 6.29 5.62 -2.58
CA ALA A 101 6.39 4.31 -1.93
C ALA A 101 7.74 4.16 -1.20
N ASN A 102 8.86 4.48 -1.87
CA ASN A 102 10.20 4.45 -1.27
C ASN A 102 10.33 5.40 -0.06
N ILE A 103 9.77 6.61 -0.15
CA ILE A 103 9.72 7.58 0.96
C ILE A 103 8.89 7.00 2.11
N GLY A 104 7.72 6.45 1.82
CA GLY A 104 6.85 5.87 2.84
C GLY A 104 7.50 4.70 3.57
N PHE A 105 8.21 3.83 2.85
CA PHE A 105 9.04 2.79 3.45
C PHE A 105 10.07 3.39 4.42
N LYS A 106 10.89 4.33 3.96
CA LYS A 106 11.95 4.95 4.77
C LYS A 106 11.40 5.67 6.01
N GLU A 107 10.30 6.39 5.86
CA GLU A 107 9.66 7.12 6.96
C GLU A 107 8.94 6.20 7.94
N ALA A 108 8.39 5.08 7.49
CA ALA A 108 7.77 4.08 8.35
C ALA A 108 8.81 3.30 9.16
N MET A 109 9.90 2.85 8.51
CA MET A 109 10.98 2.09 9.18
C MET A 109 11.75 2.92 10.22
N SER A 110 11.67 4.26 10.16
CA SER A 110 12.25 5.14 11.17
C SER A 110 11.30 5.50 12.33
N ASP A 111 10.05 5.05 12.26
CA ASP A 111 9.00 5.40 13.23
C ASP A 111 8.67 4.23 14.17
N ILE A 112 8.39 3.06 13.62
CA ILE A 112 8.14 1.81 14.36
C ILE A 112 8.88 0.69 13.66
N GLU A 113 9.37 -0.29 14.42
CA GLU A 113 9.88 -1.54 13.86
C GLU A 113 8.70 -2.39 13.36
N PHE A 114 8.45 -2.33 12.05
CA PHE A 114 7.41 -3.10 11.37
C PHE A 114 7.99 -4.36 10.73
N ASP A 115 7.19 -5.44 10.74
CA ASP A 115 7.54 -6.71 10.10
C ASP A 115 7.15 -6.71 8.61
N CYS A 116 6.10 -5.95 8.28
CA CYS A 116 5.48 -5.97 6.96
C CYS A 116 5.18 -4.56 6.45
N ILE A 117 5.35 -4.36 5.14
CA ILE A 117 4.99 -3.14 4.43
C ILE A 117 3.97 -3.47 3.35
N VAL A 118 2.88 -2.73 3.31
CA VAL A 118 1.83 -2.82 2.29
C VAL A 118 1.81 -1.52 1.51
N PHE A 119 2.13 -1.58 0.22
CA PHE A 119 1.94 -0.46 -0.70
C PHE A 119 0.54 -0.52 -1.27
N HIS A 120 -0.20 0.58 -1.15
CA HIS A 120 -1.63 0.55 -1.37
C HIS A 120 -2.13 1.79 -2.13
N ASP A 121 -2.74 1.56 -3.29
CA ASP A 121 -3.41 2.62 -4.03
C ASP A 121 -4.66 3.08 -3.28
N VAL A 122 -4.84 4.40 -3.12
CA VAL A 122 -5.92 4.99 -2.31
C VAL A 122 -7.33 4.72 -2.87
N ASP A 123 -7.45 4.23 -4.09
CA ASP A 123 -8.71 4.00 -4.80
C ASP A 123 -9.03 2.52 -5.06
N VAL A 124 -8.19 1.59 -4.59
CA VAL A 124 -8.45 0.15 -4.65
C VAL A 124 -8.95 -0.31 -3.28
N LEU A 125 -10.07 -1.03 -3.20
CA LEU A 125 -10.70 -1.38 -1.92
C LEU A 125 -10.91 -2.89 -1.85
N PRO A 126 -10.26 -3.64 -0.94
CA PRO A 126 -10.52 -5.07 -0.80
C PRO A 126 -11.98 -5.35 -0.47
N GLU A 127 -12.55 -6.42 -0.99
CA GLU A 127 -13.94 -6.80 -0.73
C GLU A 127 -14.08 -7.92 0.31
N ASP A 128 -12.98 -8.49 0.76
CA ASP A 128 -12.98 -9.64 1.66
C ASP A 128 -11.91 -9.47 2.75
N ASP A 129 -12.28 -9.64 4.02
CA ASP A 129 -11.33 -9.52 5.13
C ASP A 129 -10.41 -10.73 5.28
N ARG A 130 -10.62 -11.81 4.49
CA ARG A 130 -9.68 -12.92 4.31
C ARG A 130 -8.54 -12.59 3.34
N ASN A 131 -8.54 -11.41 2.72
CA ASN A 131 -7.40 -10.86 1.99
C ASN A 131 -6.42 -10.18 2.97
N PHE A 132 -5.54 -10.99 3.57
CA PHE A 132 -4.72 -10.57 4.71
C PHE A 132 -3.63 -9.55 4.34
N TYR A 133 -3.56 -8.45 5.08
CA TYR A 133 -2.52 -7.42 4.98
C TYR A 133 -1.24 -7.86 5.69
N VAL A 134 -0.72 -9.02 5.31
CA VAL A 134 0.46 -9.64 5.92
C VAL A 134 1.55 -9.89 4.88
N CYS A 135 2.75 -10.09 5.38
CA CYS A 135 3.90 -10.46 4.56
C CYS A 135 4.23 -11.93 4.77
N SER A 136 4.87 -12.52 3.77
CA SER A 136 5.35 -13.90 3.77
C SER A 136 6.76 -13.96 3.22
N ASP A 137 7.31 -15.16 3.03
CA ASP A 137 8.62 -15.38 2.42
C ASP A 137 8.71 -14.88 0.96
N ASN A 138 7.57 -14.58 0.32
CA ASN A 138 7.49 -13.93 -0.98
C ASN A 138 6.51 -12.74 -0.98
N PRO A 139 6.71 -11.73 -1.83
CA PRO A 139 5.76 -10.63 -2.02
C PRO A 139 4.38 -11.12 -2.46
N ILE A 140 3.32 -10.52 -1.90
CA ILE A 140 1.92 -10.90 -2.20
C ILE A 140 1.24 -9.74 -2.90
N GLN A 141 0.79 -9.95 -4.14
CA GLN A 141 -0.09 -9.00 -4.83
C GLN A 141 -1.54 -9.29 -4.45
N MET A 142 -2.17 -8.37 -3.74
CA MET A 142 -3.45 -8.59 -3.07
C MET A 142 -4.66 -8.21 -3.93
N SER A 143 -4.52 -7.25 -4.85
CA SER A 143 -5.62 -6.74 -5.68
C SER A 143 -5.68 -7.46 -7.03
N VAL A 144 -6.03 -8.74 -7.00
CA VAL A 144 -5.97 -9.64 -8.18
C VAL A 144 -7.05 -9.30 -9.21
N LYS A 145 -8.28 -9.08 -8.75
CA LYS A 145 -9.46 -8.87 -9.59
C LYS A 145 -10.11 -7.53 -9.23
N VAL A 146 -9.70 -6.47 -9.91
CA VAL A 146 -10.20 -5.11 -9.63
C VAL A 146 -11.42 -4.78 -10.49
N GLU A 147 -12.45 -4.19 -9.89
CA GLU A 147 -13.73 -3.80 -10.51
C GLU A 147 -13.55 -3.00 -11.82
N GLN A 148 -12.69 -1.97 -11.83
CA GLN A 148 -12.44 -1.15 -13.03
C GLN A 148 -11.89 -1.95 -14.23
N PHE A 149 -11.35 -3.14 -13.97
CA PHE A 149 -10.83 -4.05 -15.00
C PHE A 149 -11.79 -5.19 -15.33
N GLY A 150 -12.99 -5.19 -14.73
CA GLY A 150 -14.02 -6.21 -14.91
C GLY A 150 -13.81 -7.45 -14.03
N TYR A 151 -13.26 -7.29 -12.82
CA TYR A 151 -12.98 -8.39 -11.88
C TYR A 151 -12.18 -9.55 -12.50
N ARG A 152 -11.20 -9.21 -13.33
CA ARG A 152 -10.26 -10.14 -13.94
C ARG A 152 -8.82 -9.69 -13.67
N LEU A 153 -7.93 -10.66 -13.57
CA LEU A 153 -6.50 -10.39 -13.60
C LEU A 153 -6.14 -9.84 -14.98
N LEU A 154 -5.52 -8.66 -15.01
CA LEU A 154 -5.17 -7.99 -16.27
C LEU A 154 -4.08 -8.73 -17.04
N TYR A 155 -3.04 -9.18 -16.33
CA TYR A 155 -1.90 -9.95 -16.84
C TYR A 155 -1.16 -10.59 -15.66
N GLU A 156 -0.35 -11.63 -15.92
CA GLU A 156 0.26 -12.46 -14.88
C GLU A 156 1.32 -11.73 -14.05
N GLU A 157 1.96 -10.72 -14.61
CA GLU A 157 3.05 -9.95 -14.01
C GLU A 157 2.56 -8.76 -13.18
N LEU A 158 1.24 -8.55 -13.06
CA LEU A 158 0.66 -7.39 -12.38
C LEU A 158 1.10 -7.34 -10.91
N THR A 159 1.72 -6.22 -10.51
CA THR A 159 2.04 -5.85 -9.11
C THR A 159 1.37 -4.55 -8.64
N GLY A 160 0.54 -3.94 -9.50
CA GLY A 160 -0.19 -2.71 -9.20
C GLY A 160 -1.35 -2.90 -8.22
N GLY A 161 -1.89 -1.79 -7.72
CA GLY A 161 -2.96 -1.77 -6.72
C GLY A 161 -2.41 -1.94 -5.30
N ILE A 162 -2.44 -3.17 -4.79
CA ILE A 162 -2.04 -3.51 -3.43
C ILE A 162 -1.00 -4.64 -3.46
N ILE A 163 0.17 -4.41 -2.86
CA ILE A 163 1.25 -5.41 -2.77
C ILE A 163 1.99 -5.33 -1.44
N THR A 164 2.39 -6.49 -0.91
CA THR A 164 3.10 -6.61 0.37
C THR A 164 4.56 -7.03 0.19
N PHE A 165 5.41 -6.52 1.07
CA PHE A 165 6.83 -6.89 1.19
C PHE A 165 7.24 -6.89 2.66
N SER A 166 7.98 -7.90 3.08
CA SER A 166 8.81 -7.77 4.29
C SER A 166 9.83 -6.66 4.09
N LYS A 167 10.36 -6.14 5.20
CA LYS A 167 11.42 -5.14 5.16
C LYS A 167 12.60 -5.60 4.32
N GLU A 168 13.05 -6.83 4.57
CA GLU A 168 14.22 -7.44 3.94
C GLU A 168 13.99 -7.58 2.43
N GLN A 169 12.85 -8.12 2.01
CA GLN A 169 12.52 -8.25 0.58
C GLN A 169 12.58 -6.90 -0.14
N PHE A 170 12.00 -5.85 0.47
CA PHE A 170 11.93 -4.53 -0.16
C PHE A 170 13.31 -3.85 -0.24
N GLU A 171 14.15 -4.02 0.78
CA GLU A 171 15.54 -3.56 0.78
C GLU A 171 16.38 -4.30 -0.26
N GLU A 172 16.25 -5.63 -0.34
CA GLU A 172 16.99 -6.46 -1.29
C GLU A 172 16.75 -6.04 -2.74
N ILE A 173 15.50 -5.81 -3.13
CA ILE A 173 15.15 -5.37 -4.49
C ILE A 173 15.45 -3.89 -4.76
N ASN A 174 16.05 -3.19 -3.79
CA ASN A 174 16.32 -1.75 -3.81
C ASN A 174 15.04 -0.90 -3.99
N GLY A 175 13.90 -1.36 -3.46
CA GLY A 175 12.60 -0.71 -3.61
C GLY A 175 12.12 -0.47 -5.05
N PHE A 176 11.20 0.47 -5.22
CA PHE A 176 10.69 0.89 -6.53
C PHE A 176 11.73 1.71 -7.31
N SER A 177 11.62 1.75 -8.64
CA SER A 177 12.33 2.75 -9.45
C SER A 177 11.86 4.17 -9.13
N ASN A 178 12.79 5.12 -9.14
CA ASN A 178 12.48 6.54 -8.98
C ASN A 178 12.19 7.25 -10.33
N GLN A 179 12.29 6.55 -11.47
CA GLN A 179 12.27 7.17 -12.81
C GLN A 179 10.86 7.43 -13.37
N PHE A 180 9.83 6.77 -12.85
CA PHE A 180 8.49 6.77 -13.44
C PHE A 180 7.64 7.96 -12.97
N PHE A 181 7.88 9.12 -13.59
CA PHE A 181 7.00 10.28 -13.49
C PHE A 181 5.82 10.14 -14.46
N GLY A 182 4.59 10.22 -13.92
CA GLY A 182 3.36 9.95 -14.65
C GLY A 182 2.90 8.50 -14.53
N TRP A 183 1.84 8.14 -15.27
CA TRP A 183 1.20 6.84 -15.15
C TRP A 183 1.92 5.73 -15.94
N GLY A 184 2.22 4.64 -15.24
CA GLY A 184 2.46 3.31 -15.79
C GLY A 184 3.93 2.95 -16.02
N GLY A 185 4.22 1.67 -15.80
CA GLY A 185 5.52 1.02 -15.99
C GLY A 185 6.31 0.83 -14.70
N GLU A 186 5.97 1.55 -13.62
CA GLU A 186 6.59 1.41 -12.31
C GLU A 186 6.28 0.06 -11.66
N ASP A 187 5.04 -0.43 -11.83
CA ASP A 187 4.64 -1.76 -11.36
C ASP A 187 5.32 -2.86 -12.17
N ASP A 188 5.37 -2.71 -13.49
CA ASP A 188 6.07 -3.65 -14.38
C ASP A 188 7.58 -3.73 -14.06
N ASP A 189 8.20 -2.60 -13.68
CA ASP A 189 9.58 -2.55 -13.21
C ASP A 189 9.74 -3.25 -11.85
N LEU A 190 8.81 -3.01 -10.92
CA LEU A 190 8.79 -3.69 -9.62
C LEU A 190 8.73 -5.21 -9.79
N TYR A 191 7.84 -5.72 -10.66
CA TYR A 191 7.77 -7.15 -10.95
C TYR A 191 9.11 -7.72 -11.45
N ARG A 192 9.80 -6.99 -12.33
CA ARG A 192 11.12 -7.40 -12.81
C ARG A 192 12.13 -7.49 -11.68
N ARG A 193 12.13 -6.52 -10.75
CA ARG A 193 13.03 -6.53 -9.58
C ARG A 193 12.77 -7.72 -8.65
N ILE A 194 11.50 -8.04 -8.38
CA ILE A 194 11.10 -9.27 -7.67
C ILE A 194 11.77 -10.49 -8.32
N LYS A 195 11.67 -10.60 -9.66
CA LYS A 195 12.26 -11.72 -10.41
C LYS A 195 13.79 -11.69 -10.47
N PHE A 196 14.41 -10.52 -10.52
CA PHE A 196 15.88 -10.40 -10.47
C PHE A 196 16.45 -10.94 -9.16
N HIS A 197 15.71 -10.78 -8.05
CA HIS A 197 16.02 -11.36 -6.75
C HIS A 197 15.50 -12.78 -6.53
N LYS A 198 14.90 -13.40 -7.57
CA LYS A 198 14.37 -14.78 -7.54
C LYS A 198 13.23 -14.99 -6.55
N TYR A 199 12.53 -13.93 -6.16
CA TYR A 199 11.28 -14.06 -5.45
C TYR A 199 10.15 -14.52 -6.39
N GLU A 200 9.21 -15.25 -5.83
CA GLU A 200 7.93 -15.55 -6.46
C GLU A 200 6.93 -14.42 -6.18
N LEU A 201 5.94 -14.26 -7.05
CA LEU A 201 4.84 -13.34 -6.79
C LEU A 201 3.64 -14.18 -6.37
N LEU A 202 3.23 -14.06 -5.11
CA LEU A 202 2.08 -14.76 -4.58
C LEU A 202 0.81 -13.93 -4.75
N ARG A 203 -0.33 -14.61 -4.68
CA ARG A 203 -1.67 -14.01 -4.72
C ARG A 203 -2.58 -14.66 -3.69
N PRO A 204 -3.58 -13.94 -3.16
CA PRO A 204 -4.64 -14.53 -2.34
C PRO A 204 -5.39 -15.64 -3.09
N PHE A 205 -5.99 -16.55 -2.33
CA PHE A 205 -6.83 -17.61 -2.88
C PHE A 205 -8.12 -17.06 -3.53
N GLU A 206 -8.47 -17.63 -4.68
CA GLU A 206 -9.77 -17.49 -5.36
C GLU A 206 -10.32 -16.06 -5.45
N ASP A 207 -11.41 -15.78 -4.72
CA ASP A 207 -12.18 -14.55 -4.75
C ASP A 207 -11.82 -13.59 -3.60
N PHE A 208 -10.90 -13.97 -2.71
CA PHE A 208 -10.44 -13.06 -1.64
C PHE A 208 -9.66 -11.87 -2.24
N GLY A 209 -9.05 -12.07 -3.41
CA GLY A 209 -8.36 -11.01 -4.16
C GLY A 209 -9.27 -10.03 -4.92
N ASN A 210 -10.59 -10.08 -4.72
CA ASN A 210 -11.53 -9.13 -5.33
C ASN A 210 -11.37 -7.75 -4.67
N CYS A 211 -11.31 -6.72 -5.51
CA CYS A 211 -11.24 -5.33 -5.04
C CYS A 211 -12.17 -4.44 -5.86
N GLY A 212 -12.92 -3.59 -5.18
CA GLY A 212 -13.61 -2.48 -5.82
C GLY A 212 -12.66 -1.34 -6.14
N SER A 213 -13.14 -0.41 -6.96
CA SER A 213 -12.42 0.77 -7.38
C SER A 213 -13.21 2.06 -7.13
N VAL A 214 -12.50 3.15 -6.84
CA VAL A 214 -13.08 4.49 -6.75
C VAL A 214 -12.68 5.30 -7.98
N SER A 215 -13.67 5.67 -8.79
CA SER A 215 -13.44 6.40 -10.04
C SER A 215 -12.68 7.71 -9.82
N HIS A 216 -11.77 7.99 -10.76
CA HIS A 216 -10.92 9.16 -10.70
C HIS A 216 -10.38 9.55 -12.09
N MET A 217 -9.93 10.79 -12.23
CA MET A 217 -9.22 11.21 -13.45
C MET A 217 -7.85 10.53 -13.52
N LEU A 218 -7.59 9.83 -14.62
CA LEU A 218 -6.33 9.17 -14.90
C LEU A 218 -5.21 10.21 -15.07
N ALA A 219 -4.02 9.89 -14.56
CA ALA A 219 -2.84 10.70 -14.79
C ALA A 219 -2.31 10.51 -16.23
N GLU A 220 -1.57 11.50 -16.71
CA GLU A 220 -0.90 11.41 -18.01
C GLU A 220 0.10 10.26 -18.02
N LYS A 221 0.13 9.50 -19.12
CA LYS A 221 1.04 8.36 -19.26
C LYS A 221 2.48 8.84 -19.33
N SER A 222 3.38 8.18 -18.62
CA SER A 222 4.80 8.44 -18.76
C SER A 222 5.26 8.12 -20.20
N SER A 223 5.80 9.10 -20.91
CA SER A 223 6.30 8.93 -22.28
C SER A 223 7.48 7.97 -22.35
N ASP A 224 8.31 7.96 -21.31
CA ASP A 224 9.56 7.20 -21.24
C ASP A 224 9.41 5.81 -20.61
N ARG A 225 8.21 5.42 -20.14
CA ARG A 225 8.01 4.13 -19.44
C ARG A 225 8.57 2.91 -20.19
N LYS A 226 8.42 2.87 -21.52
CA LYS A 226 8.95 1.77 -22.34
C LYS A 226 10.48 1.75 -22.33
N LYS A 227 11.11 2.92 -22.34
CA LYS A 227 12.56 3.08 -22.27
C LYS A 227 13.07 2.65 -20.89
N PHE A 228 12.45 3.12 -19.81
CA PHE A 228 12.83 2.73 -18.45
C PHE A 228 12.72 1.22 -18.25
N LEU A 229 11.61 0.62 -18.66
CA LEU A 229 11.45 -0.84 -18.62
C LEU A 229 12.56 -1.55 -19.39
N LYS A 230 12.87 -1.13 -20.62
CA LYS A 230 13.95 -1.76 -21.41
C LYS A 230 15.30 -1.79 -20.67
N PHE A 231 15.60 -0.78 -19.86
CA PHE A 231 16.88 -0.67 -19.15
C PHE A 231 16.83 -1.09 -17.67
N ALA A 232 15.67 -1.54 -17.16
CA ALA A 232 15.44 -1.93 -15.77
C ALA A 232 16.58 -2.78 -15.17
N TYR A 233 16.97 -3.87 -15.84
CA TYR A 233 18.01 -4.78 -15.37
C TYR A 233 19.38 -4.10 -15.18
N ALA A 234 19.71 -3.10 -16.01
CA ALA A 234 20.98 -2.41 -15.94
C ALA A 234 21.03 -1.35 -14.82
N VAL A 235 19.87 -0.83 -14.39
CA VAL A 235 19.82 0.35 -13.50
C VAL A 235 19.28 0.05 -12.11
N TRP A 236 18.54 -1.04 -11.89
CA TRP A 236 17.77 -1.25 -10.66
C TRP A 236 18.61 -1.20 -9.38
N LYS A 237 19.88 -1.62 -9.40
CA LYS A 237 20.79 -1.54 -8.24
C LYS A 237 21.16 -0.11 -7.83
N ASN A 238 21.11 0.82 -8.78
CA ASN A 238 21.51 2.22 -8.62
C ASN A 238 20.32 3.18 -8.66
N ASP A 239 19.11 2.67 -8.89
CA ASP A 239 17.87 3.43 -8.97
C ASP A 239 16.81 2.82 -8.07
N GLY A 240 16.53 3.47 -6.94
CA GLY A 240 15.52 3.07 -5.97
C GLY A 240 15.82 3.61 -4.58
N LEU A 241 15.82 2.76 -3.54
CA LEU A 241 16.14 3.19 -2.17
C LEU A 241 17.54 3.80 -2.07
N SER A 242 18.53 3.20 -2.73
CA SER A 242 19.93 3.59 -2.67
C SER A 242 20.24 5.00 -3.19
N ASN A 243 19.39 5.57 -4.05
CA ASN A 243 19.55 6.92 -4.60
C ASN A 243 18.35 7.84 -4.33
N LEU A 244 17.49 7.47 -3.37
CA LEU A 244 16.27 8.21 -3.05
C LEU A 244 16.59 9.64 -2.57
N ARG A 245 15.99 10.64 -3.22
CA ARG A 245 16.12 12.07 -2.87
C ARG A 245 14.74 12.69 -2.71
N TYR A 246 14.55 13.39 -1.59
CA TYR A 246 13.35 14.16 -1.29
C TYR A 246 13.62 15.14 -0.15
N THR A 247 12.75 16.14 -0.01
CA THR A 247 12.71 17.05 1.13
C THR A 247 11.42 16.79 1.92
N LEU A 248 11.56 16.50 3.21
CA LEU A 248 10.43 16.43 4.13
C LEU A 248 9.93 17.84 4.44
N LEU A 249 8.66 18.12 4.12
CA LEU A 249 8.04 19.44 4.32
C LEU A 249 7.17 19.47 5.57
N SER A 250 6.41 18.40 5.84
CA SER A 250 5.63 18.24 7.07
C SER A 250 5.47 16.76 7.43
N LYS A 251 5.34 16.48 8.72
CA LYS A 251 5.02 15.15 9.28
C LYS A 251 4.05 15.33 10.44
N GLU A 252 2.82 14.85 10.26
CA GLU A 252 1.74 15.05 11.23
C GLU A 252 1.07 13.72 11.57
N LYS A 253 0.91 13.45 12.86
CA LYS A 253 0.13 12.32 13.36
C LYS A 253 -1.34 12.74 13.42
N LYS A 254 -2.12 12.41 12.39
CA LYS A 254 -3.58 12.59 12.42
C LYS A 254 -4.22 11.41 13.15
N HIS A 255 -5.50 11.52 13.49
CA HIS A 255 -6.22 10.47 14.23
C HIS A 255 -6.19 9.11 13.50
N LEU A 256 -6.53 9.09 12.21
CA LEU A 256 -6.68 7.85 11.41
C LEU A 256 -5.47 7.48 10.56
N TYR A 257 -4.52 8.39 10.36
CA TYR A 257 -3.33 8.16 9.55
C TYR A 257 -2.20 9.12 9.94
N ARG A 258 -0.96 8.78 9.58
CA ARG A 258 0.18 9.68 9.63
C ARG A 258 0.35 10.32 8.26
N TRP A 259 0.32 11.65 8.24
CA TRP A 259 0.46 12.43 7.03
C TRP A 259 1.89 12.90 6.88
N ILE A 260 2.49 12.62 5.72
CA ILE A 260 3.87 12.99 5.40
C ILE A 260 3.84 13.75 4.09
N TYR A 261 4.19 15.03 4.13
CA TYR A 261 4.20 15.90 2.96
C TYR A 261 5.63 16.12 2.47
N VAL A 262 5.88 15.87 1.19
CA VAL A 262 7.24 15.86 0.62
C VAL A 262 7.36 16.61 -0.70
N SER A 263 8.54 17.17 -0.93
CA SER A 263 8.98 17.60 -2.26
C SER A 263 9.93 16.55 -2.83
N ILE A 264 9.73 16.16 -4.07
CA ILE A 264 10.58 15.24 -4.82
C ILE A 264 11.18 15.94 -6.03
#